data_AF-A0A3D0P2P8-F1
#
_entry.id   AF-A0A3D0P2P8-F1
#
_cell.length_a   1.000
_cell.length_b   1.000
_cell.length_c   1.000
_cell.angle_alpha   90.00
_cell.angle_beta   90.00
_cell.angle_gamma   90.00
#
_symmetry.space_group_name_H-M   'P 1'
#
loop_
_entity.id
_entity.type
_entity.pdbx_description
1 polymer ?
#
loop_
_entity_poly.entity_id
_entity_poly.type
_entity_poly.pdbx_seq_one_letter_code
_entity_poly.pdbx_strand_id
1 'polypeptide(L)'
;MRAKGDKNFLFQALLSFSFLKDVIRRSTGSNYPAINSEDLADIKLAIPSLPEQKRIGDLLSSIDGKLESIGRQIEKTKTFKKGLLQQMFV
;
A
#
# COMPACT_ATOMS: atom_id res chain seq x y z
N MET A 1 21.38 -7.66 -0.35
CA MET A 1 20.95 -7.52 -1.77
C MET A 1 20.09 -6.27 -1.89
N ARG A 2 20.50 -5.24 -2.66
CA ARG A 2 19.58 -4.15 -3.03
C ARG A 2 18.78 -4.61 -4.24
N ALA A 3 17.45 -4.63 -4.13
CA ALA A 3 16.60 -4.98 -5.27
C ALA A 3 16.88 -4.02 -6.43
N LYS A 4 17.25 -4.57 -7.59
CA LYS A 4 17.34 -3.81 -8.85
C LYS A 4 15.91 -3.69 -9.40
N GLY A 5 15.28 -2.53 -9.24
CA GLY A 5 13.90 -2.28 -9.69
C GLY A 5 13.40 -0.91 -9.22
N ASP A 6 12.30 -0.43 -9.81
CA ASP A 6 11.65 0.80 -9.34
C ASP A 6 11.03 0.58 -7.95
N LYS A 7 11.28 1.50 -7.03
CA LYS A 7 10.89 1.33 -5.61
C LYS A 7 9.38 1.39 -5.43
N ASN A 8 8.71 2.29 -6.13
CA ASN A 8 7.26 2.46 -6.04
C ASN A 8 6.57 1.22 -6.61
N PHE A 9 7.04 0.75 -7.76
CA PHE A 9 6.55 -0.51 -8.34
C PHE A 9 6.73 -1.69 -7.37
N LEU A 10 7.92 -1.89 -6.81
CA LEU A 10 8.18 -3.03 -5.92
C LEU A 10 7.30 -2.97 -4.66
N PHE A 11 7.11 -1.79 -4.08
CA PHE A 11 6.19 -1.61 -2.95
C PHE A 11 4.76 -2.05 -3.33
N GLN A 12 4.24 -1.54 -4.44
CA GLN A 12 2.88 -1.88 -4.90
C GLN A 12 2.75 -3.36 -5.28
N ALA A 13 3.78 -3.94 -5.87
CA ALA A 13 3.79 -5.33 -6.30
C ALA A 13 3.80 -6.30 -5.10
N LEU A 14 4.49 -5.96 -4.01
CA LEU A 14 4.46 -6.71 -2.75
C LEU A 14 3.11 -6.61 -2.01
N LEU A 15 2.35 -5.54 -2.26
CA LEU A 15 1.00 -5.36 -1.74
C LEU A 15 -0.08 -5.95 -2.66
N SER A 16 0.30 -6.46 -3.83
CA SER A 16 -0.66 -7.05 -4.76
C SER A 16 -1.38 -8.24 -4.14
N PHE A 17 -2.66 -8.38 -4.45
CA PHE A 17 -3.50 -9.46 -3.92
C PHE A 17 -2.91 -10.85 -4.22
N SER A 18 -2.36 -11.05 -5.42
CA SER A 18 -1.70 -12.31 -5.79
C SER A 18 -0.52 -12.62 -4.89
N PHE A 19 0.37 -11.64 -4.67
CA PHE A 19 1.55 -11.84 -3.84
C PHE A 19 1.18 -12.11 -2.39
N LEU A 20 0.32 -11.28 -1.80
CA LEU A 20 -0.13 -11.46 -0.41
C LEU A 20 -0.88 -12.78 -0.21
N LYS A 21 -1.71 -13.19 -1.18
CA LYS A 21 -2.39 -14.49 -1.13
C LYS A 21 -1.40 -15.65 -1.13
N ASP A 22 -0.34 -15.57 -1.92
CA ASP A 22 0.71 -16.59 -1.94
C ASP A 22 1.52 -16.61 -0.64
N VAL A 23 1.84 -15.44 -0.08
CA VAL A 23 2.49 -15.32 1.23
C VAL A 23 1.63 -15.99 2.31
N ILE A 24 0.35 -15.63 2.41
CA ILE A 24 -0.57 -16.18 3.41
C ILE A 24 -0.74 -17.69 3.25
N ARG A 25 -0.82 -18.19 2.01
CA ARG A 25 -0.95 -19.63 1.74
C ARG A 25 0.27 -20.44 2.18
N ARG A 26 1.46 -19.84 2.14
CA ARG A 26 2.72 -20.48 2.54
C ARG A 26 3.08 -20.21 4.00
N SER A 27 2.36 -19.32 4.68
CA SER A 27 2.52 -19.11 6.12
C SER A 27 2.09 -20.35 6.90
N THR A 28 2.85 -20.66 7.95
CA THR A 28 2.62 -21.78 8.86
C THR A 28 2.25 -21.27 10.26
N GLY A 29 1.51 -22.07 11.03
CA GLY A 29 1.04 -21.70 12.37
C GLY A 29 -0.42 -21.24 12.36
N SER A 30 -1.17 -21.65 13.39
CA SER A 30 -2.61 -21.37 13.52
C SER A 30 -2.88 -20.04 14.23
N ASN A 31 -2.27 -19.84 15.40
CA ASN A 31 -2.50 -18.65 16.23
C ASN A 31 -1.63 -17.46 15.81
N TYR A 32 -0.45 -17.74 15.25
CA TYR A 32 0.49 -16.74 14.71
C TYR A 32 1.07 -17.25 13.39
N PRO A 33 0.38 -17.01 12.26
CA PRO A 33 0.88 -17.39 10.95
C PRO A 33 2.19 -16.67 10.62
N ALA A 34 3.22 -17.43 10.25
CA ALA A 34 4.54 -16.92 9.87
C ALA A 34 5.08 -17.63 8.64
N ILE A 35 5.79 -16.89 7.77
CA ILE A 35 6.47 -17.40 6.59
C ILE A 35 7.99 -17.35 6.82
N ASN A 36 8.71 -18.41 6.43
CA ASN A 36 10.16 -18.40 6.49
C ASN A 36 10.76 -17.69 5.26
N SER A 37 12.05 -17.37 5.31
CA SER A 37 12.72 -16.63 4.24
C SER A 37 12.84 -17.40 2.93
N GLU A 38 12.92 -18.73 2.98
CA GLU A 38 13.07 -19.59 1.79
C GLU A 38 11.76 -19.62 1.01
N ASP A 39 10.64 -19.90 1.70
CA ASP A 39 9.30 -19.91 1.12
C ASP A 39 8.91 -18.54 0.56
N LEU A 40 9.30 -17.46 1.24
CA LEU A 40 9.08 -16.09 0.77
C LEU A 40 9.90 -15.79 -0.49
N ALA A 41 11.16 -16.22 -0.56
CA ALA A 41 12.03 -16.02 -1.72
C ALA A 41 11.56 -16.81 -2.96
N ASP A 42 10.87 -17.94 -2.76
CA ASP A 42 10.31 -18.76 -3.82
C ASP A 42 9.00 -18.23 -4.42
N ILE A 43 8.43 -17.16 -3.85
CA ILE A 43 7.25 -16.50 -4.43
C ILE A 43 7.69 -15.68 -5.64
N LYS A 44 7.20 -16.08 -6.82
CA LYS A 44 7.50 -15.40 -8.07
C LYS A 44 6.72 -14.10 -8.19
N LEU A 45 7.43 -13.02 -8.51
CA LEU A 45 6.85 -11.73 -8.84
C LEU A 45 6.99 -11.47 -10.34
N ALA A 46 5.92 -11.04 -10.99
CA ALA A 46 5.98 -10.58 -12.38
C ALA A 46 6.63 -9.18 -12.40
N ILE A 47 7.85 -9.10 -12.93
CA ILE A 47 8.61 -7.85 -12.99
C ILE A 47 8.70 -7.41 -14.46
N PRO A 48 7.97 -6.35 -14.87
CA PRO A 48 8.00 -5.84 -16.24
C PRO A 48 9.28 -5.04 -16.52
N SER A 49 9.38 -4.44 -17.71
CA SER A 49 10.52 -3.57 -18.07
C SER A 49 10.66 -2.36 -17.13
N LEU A 50 11.87 -1.85 -16.90
CA LEU A 50 12.09 -0.69 -16.02
C LEU A 50 11.23 0.55 -16.37
N PRO A 51 11.06 0.93 -17.66
CA PRO A 51 10.16 2.04 -18.02
C PRO A 51 8.71 1.80 -17.61
N GLU A 52 8.23 0.56 -17.74
CA GLU A 52 6.89 0.17 -17.35
C GLU A 52 6.71 0.13 -15.84
N GLN A 53 7.71 -0.38 -15.10
CA GLN A 53 7.73 -0.34 -13.64
C GLN A 53 7.55 1.09 -13.13
N LYS A 54 8.32 2.05 -13.66
CA LYS A 54 8.18 3.47 -13.28
C LYS A 54 6.78 4.00 -13.55
N ARG A 55 6.23 3.74 -14.74
CA ARG A 55 4.87 4.18 -15.09
C ARG A 55 3.81 3.63 -14.14
N ILE A 56 3.86 2.33 -13.84
CA ILE A 56 2.91 1.69 -12.92
C ILE A 56 3.10 2.22 -11.51
N GLY A 57 4.35 2.26 -11.03
CA GLY A 57 4.70 2.74 -9.69
C GLY A 57 4.26 4.18 -9.46
N ASP A 58 4.60 5.10 -10.37
CA ASP A 58 4.25 6.51 -10.26
C ASP A 58 2.73 6.74 -10.33
N LEU A 59 2.03 5.99 -11.18
CA LEU A 59 0.58 6.06 -11.29
C LEU A 59 -0.09 5.66 -9.97
N LEU A 60 0.27 4.48 -9.42
CA LEU A 60 -0.33 3.98 -8.19
C LEU A 60 0.03 4.87 -6.99
N SER A 61 1.29 5.31 -6.88
CA SER A 61 1.71 6.27 -5.85
C SER A 61 0.97 7.61 -5.96
N SER A 62 0.69 8.09 -7.17
CA SER A 62 -0.13 9.30 -7.36
C SER A 62 -1.56 9.12 -6.88
N ILE A 63 -2.14 7.93 -7.03
CA ILE A 63 -3.49 7.61 -6.53
C ILE A 63 -3.48 7.62 -5.00
N ASP A 64 -2.50 6.98 -4.37
CA ASP A 64 -2.35 6.97 -2.91
C ASP A 64 -2.21 8.39 -2.35
N GLY A 65 -1.38 9.23 -2.96
CA GLY A 65 -1.23 10.63 -2.58
C GLY A 65 -2.53 11.43 -2.69
N LYS A 66 -3.36 11.14 -3.70
CA LYS A 66 -4.67 11.77 -3.86
C LYS A 66 -5.66 11.31 -2.79
N LEU A 67 -5.68 10.02 -2.46
CA LEU A 67 -6.51 9.48 -1.38
C LEU A 67 -6.15 10.12 -0.03
N GLU A 68 -4.85 10.24 0.27
CA GLU A 68 -4.37 10.87 1.50
C GLU A 68 -4.80 12.35 1.56
N SER A 69 -4.69 13.08 0.44
CA SER A 69 -5.14 14.47 0.34
C SER A 69 -6.63 14.63 0.61
N ILE A 70 -7.46 13.75 0.03
CA ILE A 70 -8.91 13.73 0.26
C ILE A 70 -9.21 13.43 1.72
N GLY A 71 -8.53 12.45 2.32
CA GLY A 71 -8.66 12.12 3.75
C GLY A 71 -8.39 13.33 4.65
N ARG A 72 -7.31 14.07 4.39
CA ARG A 72 -7.01 15.32 5.11
C ARG A 72 -8.09 16.38 4.93
N GLN A 73 -8.66 16.51 3.73
CA GLN A 73 -9.73 17.47 3.46
C GLN A 73 -11.02 17.11 4.21
N ILE A 74 -11.35 15.82 4.29
CA ILE A 74 -12.49 15.33 5.07
C ILE A 74 -12.30 15.70 6.55
N GLU A 75 -11.14 15.42 7.14
CA GLU A 75 -10.88 15.74 8.56
C GLU A 75 -10.90 17.25 8.83
N LYS A 76 -10.32 18.06 7.95
CA LYS A 76 -10.43 19.53 8.05
C LYS A 76 -11.89 19.99 8.03
N THR A 77 -12.70 19.43 7.14
CA THR A 77 -14.11 19.78 7.00
C THR A 77 -14.92 19.37 8.23
N LYS A 78 -14.65 18.19 8.81
CA LYS A 78 -15.26 17.75 10.07
C LYS A 78 -14.91 18.69 11.22
N THR A 79 -13.64 19.06 11.36
CA THR A 79 -13.18 20.00 12.39
C THR A 79 -13.82 21.38 12.22
N PHE A 80 -13.87 21.89 10.99
CA PHE A 80 -14.52 23.16 10.68
C PHE A 80 -16.01 23.14 11.04
N LYS A 81 -16.74 22.10 10.63
CA LYS A 81 -18.15 21.90 11.00
C LYS A 81 -18.34 21.88 12.52
N LYS A 82 -17.46 21.19 13.25
CA LYS A 82 -17.50 21.15 14.73
C LYS A 82 -17.32 22.54 15.34
N GLY A 83 -16.37 23.33 14.83
CA GLY A 83 -16.14 24.70 15.28
C GLY A 83 -17.34 25.62 15.04
N LEU A 84 -17.98 25.52 13.86
CA LEU A 84 -19.20 26.29 13.57
C LEU A 84 -20.34 25.93 14.52
N LEU A 85 -20.59 24.63 14.76
CA LEU A 85 -21.63 24.20 15.70
C LEU A 85 -21.36 24.68 17.13
N GLN A 86 -20.10 24.67 17.58
CA GLN A 86 -19.73 25.22 18.88
C GLN A 86 -20.11 26.70 18.98
N GLN A 87 -19.88 27.49 17.92
CA GLN A 87 -20.24 28.91 17.89
C GLN A 87 -21.75 29.19 17.86
N MET A 88 -22.60 28.22 17.48
CA MET A 88 -24.05 28.40 17.39
C MET A 88 -24.80 28.23 18.72
N PHE A 89 -24.17 27.59 19.72
CA PHE A 89 -24.78 27.30 21.02
C PHE A 89 -24.10 28.06 22.18
N VAL A 90 -23.39 29.15 21.86
CA VAL A 90 -22.87 30.16 22.79
C VAL A 90 -23.63 31.46 22.62
#